data_AF-A0A1Q8QKB2-F1
#
_entry.id   AF-A0A1Q8QKB2-F1
#
_cell.length_a   1.000
_cell.length_b   1.000
_cell.length_c   1.000
_cell.angle_alpha   90.00
_cell.angle_beta   90.00
_cell.angle_gamma   90.00
#
_symmetry.space_group_name_H-M   'P 1'
#
loop_
_entity.id
_entity.type
_entity.pdbx_description
1 polymer ?
#
loop_
_entity_poly.entity_id
_entity_poly.type
_entity_poly.pdbx_seq_one_letter_code
_entity_poly.pdbx_strand_id
1 'polypeptide(L)'
;MHNRSGAPVMDRISWYFMHCAAASVIREKARCLDIHHEDVITSPEQELLKILAFLGLEPNPAFLAECKAMLFNKPKLTRHTIAWTPAELEAMNAKIRDYDFLYRYSFDSWTLTR
;
A
#
# COMPACT_ATOMS: atom_id res chain seq x y z
N MET A 1 12.46 9.25 3.64
CA MET A 1 12.79 9.88 4.95
C MET A 1 13.27 8.89 6.02
N HIS A 2 12.96 7.58 5.93
CA HIS A 2 13.03 6.68 7.10
C HIS A 2 14.38 5.98 7.36
N ASN A 3 15.15 5.61 6.32
CA ASN A 3 16.51 5.07 6.50
C ASN A 3 17.50 6.08 7.13
N ARG A 4 17.09 7.35 7.24
CA ARG A 4 17.91 8.46 7.78
C ARG A 4 17.70 8.71 9.27
N SER A 5 16.67 8.10 9.88
CA SER A 5 16.23 8.42 11.24
C SER A 5 16.82 7.54 12.34
N GLY A 6 17.31 6.34 11.99
CA GLY A 6 17.82 5.36 12.97
C GLY A 6 16.78 4.78 13.94
N ALA A 7 15.49 5.14 13.83
CA ALA A 7 14.48 4.67 14.77
C ALA A 7 14.23 3.15 14.64
N PRO A 8 13.94 2.45 15.76
CA PRO A 8 13.61 1.02 15.77
C PRO A 8 12.46 0.66 14.82
N VAL A 9 12.51 -0.54 14.23
CA VAL A 9 11.45 -1.05 13.33
C VAL A 9 10.12 -1.17 14.09
N MET A 10 10.14 -1.56 15.37
CA MET A 10 8.95 -1.57 16.23
C MET A 10 8.24 -0.22 16.36
N ASP A 11 8.99 0.88 16.43
CA ASP A 11 8.40 2.23 16.46
C ASP A 11 7.73 2.53 15.12
N ARG A 12 8.29 2.04 14.01
CA ARG A 12 7.73 2.19 12.66
C ARG A 12 6.48 1.36 12.47
N ILE A 13 6.45 0.13 12.98
CA ILE A 13 5.26 -0.72 13.05
C ILE A 13 4.16 0.04 13.80
N SER A 14 4.45 0.52 15.00
CA SER A 14 3.49 1.23 15.85
C SER A 14 2.95 2.50 15.16
N TRP A 15 3.85 3.29 14.58
CA TRP A 15 3.50 4.51 13.84
C TRP A 15 2.63 4.23 12.61
N TYR A 16 2.94 3.18 11.84
CA TYR A 16 2.13 2.79 10.69
C TYR A 16 0.71 2.39 11.12
N PHE A 17 0.57 1.55 12.14
CA PHE A 17 -0.75 1.10 12.59
C PHE A 17 -1.57 2.20 13.29
N MET A 18 -0.93 3.23 13.85
CA MET A 18 -1.63 4.45 14.26
C MET A 18 -2.34 5.13 13.07
N HIS A 19 -1.70 5.15 11.88
CA HIS A 19 -2.34 5.68 10.66
C HIS A 19 -3.45 4.75 10.15
N CYS A 20 -3.29 3.43 10.26
CA CYS A 20 -4.36 2.48 9.92
C CYS A 20 -5.60 2.68 10.80
N ALA A 21 -5.41 2.90 12.10
CA ALA A 21 -6.50 3.22 13.02
C ALA A 21 -7.22 4.52 12.61
N ALA A 22 -6.46 5.58 12.31
CA ALA A 22 -7.04 6.84 11.82
C ALA A 22 -7.78 6.66 10.49
N ALA A 23 -7.23 5.89 9.55
CA ALA A 23 -7.86 5.58 8.26
C ALA A 23 -9.19 4.82 8.46
N SER A 24 -9.25 3.88 9.41
CA SER A 24 -10.48 3.14 9.72
C SER A 24 -11.60 4.08 10.19
N VAL A 25 -11.28 5.03 11.07
CA VAL A 25 -12.23 6.05 11.53
C VAL A 25 -12.71 6.95 10.38
N ILE A 26 -11.85 7.26 9.40
CA ILE A 26 -12.23 8.03 8.22
C ILE A 26 -13.18 7.22 7.33
N ARG A 27 -12.89 5.92 7.13
CA ARG A 27 -13.70 5.02 6.30
C ARG A 27 -15.12 4.83 6.82
N GLU A 28 -15.32 4.94 8.13
CA GLU A 28 -16.67 4.92 8.74
C GLU A 28 -17.48 6.19 8.43
N LYS A 29 -16.82 7.30 8.09
CA LYS A 29 -17.44 8.63 7.98
C LYS A 29 -17.49 9.17 6.55
N ALA A 30 -16.72 8.59 5.64
CA ALA A 30 -16.57 9.07 4.29
C ALA A 30 -16.63 7.92 3.30
N ARG A 31 -17.07 8.23 2.08
CA ARG A 31 -16.94 7.31 0.95
C ARG A 31 -15.45 7.21 0.61
N CYS A 32 -14.90 6.01 0.70
CA CYS A 32 -13.50 5.72 0.40
C CYS A 32 -13.39 4.67 -0.72
N LEU A 33 -12.30 4.75 -1.48
CA LEU A 33 -11.88 3.72 -2.43
C LEU A 33 -10.51 3.23 -2.00
N ASP A 34 -10.40 1.94 -1.70
CA ASP A 34 -9.11 1.32 -1.43
C ASP A 34 -8.39 1.06 -2.75
N ILE A 35 -7.13 1.51 -2.83
CA ILE A 35 -6.25 1.32 -3.98
C ILE A 35 -4.96 0.69 -3.48
N HIS A 36 -4.55 -0.40 -4.13
CA HIS A 36 -3.32 -1.10 -3.81
C HIS A 36 -2.21 -0.68 -4.77
N HIS A 37 -1.06 -0.31 -4.22
CA HIS A 37 0.09 0.14 -5.01
C HIS A 37 0.50 -0.89 -6.07
N GLU A 38 0.40 -2.17 -5.73
CA GLU A 38 0.79 -3.24 -6.62
C GLU A 38 -0.15 -3.37 -7.82
N ASP A 39 -1.46 -3.18 -7.63
CA ASP A 39 -2.44 -3.18 -8.74
C ASP A 39 -2.24 -1.97 -9.65
N VAL A 40 -1.87 -0.81 -9.07
CA VAL A 40 -1.53 0.39 -9.85
C VAL A 40 -0.31 0.13 -10.74
N ILE A 41 0.66 -0.67 -10.30
CA ILE A 41 1.82 -1.03 -11.12
C ILE A 41 1.47 -2.08 -12.17
N THR A 42 0.75 -3.15 -11.80
CA THR A 42 0.48 -4.27 -12.71
C THR A 42 -0.63 -3.98 -13.72
N SER A 43 -1.61 -3.18 -13.31
CA SER A 43 -2.83 -2.89 -14.06
C SER A 43 -3.20 -1.40 -13.99
N PRO A 44 -2.27 -0.49 -14.36
CA PRO A 44 -2.43 0.95 -14.13
C PRO A 44 -3.69 1.54 -14.74
N GLU A 45 -4.00 1.16 -15.98
CA GLU A 45 -5.18 1.69 -16.68
C GLU A 45 -6.48 1.29 -15.98
N GLN A 46 -6.59 0.04 -15.55
CA GLN A 46 -7.75 -0.45 -14.81
C GLN A 46 -7.93 0.30 -13.48
N GLU A 47 -6.85 0.48 -12.71
CA GLU A 47 -6.92 1.21 -11.43
C GLU A 47 -7.21 2.69 -11.62
N LEU A 48 -6.63 3.35 -12.63
CA LEU A 48 -6.92 4.74 -12.94
C LEU A 48 -8.38 4.95 -13.34
N LEU A 49 -8.95 4.03 -14.15
CA LEU A 49 -10.37 4.08 -14.52
C LEU A 49 -11.28 3.90 -13.29
N LYS A 50 -10.95 2.99 -12.37
CA LYS A 50 -11.68 2.83 -11.09
C LYS A 50 -11.64 4.13 -10.27
N ILE A 51 -10.48 4.78 -10.18
CA ILE A 51 -10.31 6.05 -9.46
C ILE A 51 -11.16 7.15 -10.11
N LEU A 52 -11.09 7.31 -11.43
CA LEU A 52 -11.85 8.34 -12.16
C LEU A 52 -13.36 8.13 -12.01
N ALA A 53 -13.84 6.89 -12.17
CA ALA A 53 -15.25 6.54 -11.95
C ALA A 53 -15.69 6.83 -10.52
N PHE A 54 -14.84 6.53 -9.53
CA PHE A 54 -15.12 6.85 -8.13
C PHE A 54 -15.17 8.37 -7.88
N LEU A 55 -14.42 9.17 -8.63
CA LEU A 55 -14.47 10.63 -8.54
C LEU A 55 -15.59 11.26 -9.40
N GLY A 56 -16.29 10.45 -10.22
CA GLY A 56 -17.29 10.96 -11.15
C GLY A 56 -16.68 11.74 -12.32
N LEU A 57 -15.46 11.38 -12.73
CA LEU A 57 -14.72 12.01 -13.81
C LEU A 57 -14.69 11.11 -15.06
N GLU A 58 -14.84 11.73 -16.22
CA GLU A 58 -14.72 11.02 -17.51
C GLU A 58 -13.26 10.69 -17.82
N PRO A 59 -12.98 9.51 -18.40
CA PRO A 59 -11.63 9.11 -18.74
C PRO A 59 -11.07 9.93 -19.92
N ASN A 60 -9.87 10.46 -19.74
CA ASN A 60 -9.09 11.10 -20.80
C ASN A 60 -7.91 10.19 -21.19
N PRO A 61 -7.88 9.65 -22.42
CA PRO A 61 -6.80 8.77 -22.86
C PRO A 61 -5.39 9.35 -22.75
N ALA A 62 -5.22 10.65 -22.97
CA ALA A 62 -3.92 11.31 -22.84
C ALA A 62 -3.45 11.34 -21.38
N PHE A 63 -4.36 11.68 -20.46
CA PHE A 63 -4.10 11.64 -19.02
C PHE A 63 -3.73 10.22 -18.55
N LEU A 64 -4.47 9.19 -18.99
CA LEU A 64 -4.17 7.80 -18.64
C LEU A 64 -2.78 7.37 -19.12
N ALA A 65 -2.40 7.77 -20.34
CA ALA A 65 -1.08 7.47 -20.90
C ALA A 65 0.05 8.17 -20.13
N GLU A 66 -0.13 9.44 -19.77
CA GLU A 66 0.83 10.20 -18.97
C GLU A 66 1.00 9.61 -17.57
N CYS A 67 -0.10 9.28 -16.88
CA CYS A 67 -0.06 8.62 -15.58
C CYS A 67 0.70 7.30 -15.65
N LYS A 68 0.43 6.47 -16.66
CA LYS A 68 1.11 5.19 -16.86
C LYS A 68 2.62 5.37 -17.09
N ALA A 69 3.02 6.39 -17.85
CA ALA A 69 4.43 6.67 -18.13
C ALA A 69 5.25 7.08 -16.90
N MET A 70 4.59 7.60 -15.85
CA MET A 70 5.24 7.97 -14.58
C MET A 70 5.45 6.79 -13.61
N LEU A 71 4.82 5.65 -13.85
CA LEU A 71 4.87 4.52 -12.94
C LEU A 71 6.15 3.69 -13.12
N PHE A 72 6.65 3.14 -12.02
CA PHE A 72 7.75 2.19 -12.06
C PHE A 72 7.30 0.86 -12.66
N ASN A 73 8.15 0.24 -13.47
CA ASN A 73 7.86 -1.06 -14.11
C ASN A 73 7.70 -2.22 -13.11
N LYS A 74 8.18 -2.08 -11.87
CA LYS A 74 8.07 -3.12 -10.83
C LYS A 74 8.03 -2.51 -9.43
N PRO A 75 7.33 -3.14 -8.47
CA PRO A 75 7.34 -2.68 -7.09
C PRO A 75 8.73 -2.85 -6.48
N LYS A 76 9.11 -1.93 -5.60
CA LYS A 76 10.35 -2.01 -4.82
C LYS A 76 10.08 -2.68 -3.48
N LEU A 77 10.53 -3.93 -3.33
CA LEU A 77 10.33 -4.72 -2.11
C LEU A 77 11.33 -4.34 -1.00
N THR A 78 11.24 -3.10 -0.52
CA THR A 78 12.15 -2.57 0.53
C THR A 78 12.10 -3.33 1.85
N ARG A 79 11.04 -4.10 2.11
CA ARG A 79 10.97 -4.99 3.28
C ARG A 79 12.10 -6.02 3.32
N HIS A 80 12.67 -6.43 2.18
CA HIS A 80 13.81 -7.35 2.12
C HIS A 80 15.16 -6.67 2.39
N THR A 81 15.21 -5.34 2.51
CA THR A 81 16.43 -4.60 2.84
C THR A 81 16.55 -4.27 4.33
N ILE A 82 15.63 -4.77 5.15
CA ILE A 82 15.58 -4.54 6.60
C ILE A 82 15.87 -5.88 7.29
N ALA A 83 16.69 -5.85 8.35
CA ALA A 83 16.92 -7.01 9.20
C ALA A 83 15.81 -7.12 10.25
N TRP A 84 14.73 -7.83 9.90
CA TRP A 84 13.60 -8.05 10.82
C TRP A 84 13.95 -9.09 11.87
N THR A 85 13.54 -8.84 13.09
CA THR A 85 13.48 -9.86 14.14
C THR A 85 12.19 -10.68 14.02
N PRO A 86 12.17 -11.94 14.50
CA PRO A 86 10.95 -12.76 14.53
C PRO A 86 9.78 -12.07 15.25
N ALA A 87 10.06 -11.38 16.37
CA ALA A 87 9.06 -10.65 17.15
C ALA A 87 8.43 -9.48 16.36
N GLU A 88 9.21 -8.77 15.54
CA GLU A 88 8.71 -7.70 14.68
C GLU A 88 7.78 -8.24 13.57
N LEU A 89 8.15 -9.37 12.96
CA LEU A 89 7.32 -10.02 11.94
C LEU A 89 6.01 -10.52 12.54
N GLU A 90 6.05 -11.13 13.72
CA GLU A 90 4.86 -11.59 14.43
C GLU A 90 3.93 -10.43 14.79
N ALA A 91 4.48 -9.36 15.38
CA ALA A 91 3.71 -8.17 15.74
C ALA A 91 3.06 -7.51 14.52
N MET A 92 3.78 -7.41 13.40
CA MET A 92 3.26 -6.88 12.14
C MET A 92 2.12 -7.76 11.59
N ASN A 93 2.35 -9.07 11.44
CA ASN A 93 1.35 -9.99 10.89
C ASN A 93 0.11 -10.09 11.77
N ALA A 94 0.26 -10.00 13.10
CA ALA A 94 -0.87 -9.94 14.01
C ALA A 94 -1.76 -8.73 13.71
N LYS A 95 -1.16 -7.54 13.62
CA LYS A 95 -1.89 -6.29 13.40
C LYS A 95 -2.47 -6.11 12.00
N ILE A 96 -1.86 -6.68 10.97
CA ILE A 96 -2.42 -6.65 9.60
C ILE A 96 -3.85 -7.21 9.58
N ARG A 97 -4.10 -8.27 10.36
CA ARG A 97 -5.41 -8.95 10.40
C ARG A 97 -6.52 -8.10 11.01
N ASP A 98 -6.19 -7.04 11.72
CA ASP A 98 -7.17 -6.13 12.34
C ASP A 98 -7.81 -5.18 11.31
N TYR A 99 -7.24 -5.08 10.09
CA TYR A 99 -7.66 -4.11 9.08
C TYR A 99 -8.02 -4.81 7.77
N ASP A 100 -9.29 -4.71 7.36
CA ASP A 100 -9.81 -5.35 6.15
C ASP A 100 -9.05 -4.91 4.88
N PHE A 101 -8.69 -3.63 4.75
CA PHE A 101 -7.91 -3.10 3.63
C PHE A 101 -6.46 -3.61 3.57
N LEU A 102 -6.00 -4.32 4.60
CA LEU A 102 -4.68 -4.95 4.61
C LEU A 102 -4.72 -6.46 4.39
N TYR A 103 -5.90 -7.07 4.15
CA TYR A 103 -6.11 -8.52 4.13
C TYR A 103 -5.15 -9.31 3.21
N ARG A 104 -4.70 -8.68 2.12
CA ARG A 104 -3.83 -9.28 1.09
C ARG A 104 -2.34 -9.11 1.37
N TYR A 105 -1.97 -8.35 2.40
CA TYR A 105 -0.58 -8.12 2.74
C TYR A 105 -0.07 -9.17 3.72
N SER A 106 1.13 -9.65 3.44
CA SER A 106 1.95 -10.46 4.34
C SER A 106 3.42 -10.22 4.02
N PHE A 107 4.33 -10.67 4.88
CA PHE A 107 5.77 -10.54 4.58
C PHE A 107 6.14 -11.19 3.24
N ASP A 108 5.49 -12.31 2.91
CA ASP A 108 5.73 -13.07 1.68
C ASP A 108 4.78 -12.71 0.54
N SER A 109 3.82 -11.81 0.76
CA SER A 109 2.96 -11.31 -0.32
C SER A 109 3.84 -10.66 -1.41
N TRP A 110 3.66 -11.05 -2.68
CA TRP A 110 4.51 -10.63 -3.79
C TRP A 110 5.95 -11.16 -3.77
N THR A 111 6.19 -12.38 -3.28
CA THR A 111 7.36 -13.14 -3.73
C THR A 111 7.25 -13.35 -5.24
N LEU A 112 8.21 -12.82 -6.00
CA LEU A 112 8.39 -13.19 -7.40
C LEU A 112 8.68 -14.68 -7.43
N THR A 113 7.67 -15.52 -7.65
CA THR A 113 7.88 -16.82 -8.29
C THR A 113 8.44 -16.49 -9.68
N ARG A 114 9.74 -16.72 -9.84
CA ARG A 114 10.41 -16.77 -11.14
C ARG A 114 9.86 -17.92 -11.95
#